data_AF-A0A963LAW4-F1
#
_entry.id   AF-A0A963LAW4-F1
#
_cell.length_a   1.000
_cell.length_b   1.000
_cell.length_c   1.000
_cell.angle_alpha   90.00
_cell.angle_beta   90.00
_cell.angle_gamma   90.00
#
_symmetry.space_group_name_H-M   'P 1'
#
loop_
_entity.id
_entity.type
_entity.pdbx_description
1 polymer ?
#
loop_
_entity_poly.entity_id
_entity_poly.type
_entity_poly.pdbx_seq_one_letter_code
_entity_poly.pdbx_strand_id
1 'polypeptide(L)'
;MRGVLDRIARAGHPPMHALSPDQAKRAYEAGAGVLDIPPHKLARVEDLEMPARDGVILKARLYAPASDHPLPVLMYLHGGGFTVGSVATHEPLCRHLAHLAHCAVVSVDYRLAP
;
A
#
# COMPACT_ATOMS: atom_id res chain seq x y z
N MET A 1 -19.55 5.86 -7.71
CA MET A 1 -19.01 4.64 -8.38
C MET A 1 -19.25 4.55 -9.88
N ARG A 2 -20.46 4.76 -10.43
CA ARG A 2 -20.73 4.65 -11.89
C ARG A 2 -19.70 5.36 -12.80
N GLY A 3 -19.46 6.65 -12.58
CA GLY A 3 -18.52 7.41 -13.41
C GLY A 3 -17.05 6.95 -13.32
N VAL A 4 -16.66 6.26 -12.26
CA VAL A 4 -15.32 5.63 -12.17
C VAL A 4 -15.25 4.45 -13.13
N LEU A 5 -16.29 3.59 -13.12
CA LEU A 5 -16.37 2.43 -14.02
C LEU A 5 -16.41 2.85 -15.48
N ASP A 6 -17.16 3.92 -15.82
CA ASP A 6 -17.22 4.45 -17.18
C ASP A 6 -15.83 4.92 -17.67
N ARG A 7 -15.03 5.55 -16.79
CA ARG A 7 -13.66 5.97 -17.13
C ARG A 7 -12.73 4.78 -17.31
N ILE A 8 -12.83 3.76 -16.47
CA ILE A 8 -12.04 2.52 -16.61
C ILE A 8 -12.37 1.84 -17.93
N ALA A 9 -13.65 1.71 -18.27
CA ALA A 9 -14.09 1.13 -19.54
C ALA A 9 -13.55 1.90 -20.76
N ARG A 10 -13.62 3.25 -20.71
CA ARG A 10 -13.08 4.11 -21.78
C ARG A 10 -11.57 4.04 -21.93
N ALA A 11 -10.83 3.81 -20.85
CA ALA A 11 -9.37 3.70 -20.88
C ALA A 11 -8.88 2.45 -21.64
N GLY A 12 -9.72 1.42 -21.78
CA GLY A 12 -9.45 0.28 -22.65
C GLY A 12 -8.20 -0.52 -22.30
N HIS A 13 -7.76 -0.49 -21.03
CA HIS A 13 -6.57 -1.22 -20.60
C HIS A 13 -6.83 -2.73 -20.64
N PRO A 14 -5.84 -3.55 -21.03
CA PRO A 14 -5.97 -5.00 -20.94
C PRO A 14 -6.29 -5.43 -19.51
N PRO A 15 -7.12 -6.47 -19.31
CA PRO A 15 -7.37 -6.98 -17.98
C PRO A 15 -6.07 -7.61 -17.42
N MET A 16 -5.83 -7.47 -16.11
CA MET A 16 -4.56 -7.88 -15.48
C MET A 16 -4.21 -9.34 -15.71
N HIS A 17 -5.20 -10.24 -15.80
CA HIS A 17 -4.96 -11.67 -16.04
C HIS A 17 -4.46 -12.00 -17.46
N ALA A 18 -4.59 -11.06 -18.40
CA ALA A 18 -4.04 -11.19 -19.76
C ALA A 18 -2.61 -10.64 -19.88
N LEU A 19 -2.09 -10.01 -18.81
CA LEU A 19 -0.73 -9.50 -18.72
C LEU A 19 0.20 -10.56 -18.11
N SER A 20 1.50 -10.45 -18.38
CA SER A 20 2.47 -11.17 -17.57
C SER A 20 2.51 -10.61 -16.13
N PRO A 21 2.92 -11.40 -15.13
CA PRO A 21 3.29 -10.95 -13.78
C PRO A 21 3.91 -9.54 -13.70
N ASP A 22 5.01 -9.33 -14.40
CA ASP A 22 5.76 -8.06 -14.35
C ASP A 22 5.01 -6.91 -15.03
N GLN A 23 4.25 -7.21 -16.08
CA GLN A 23 3.38 -6.22 -16.70
C GLN A 23 2.24 -5.81 -15.78
N ALA A 24 1.60 -6.76 -15.10
CA ALA A 24 0.55 -6.49 -14.12
C ALA A 24 1.07 -5.66 -12.94
N LYS A 25 2.24 -6.01 -12.39
CA LYS A 25 2.91 -5.25 -11.31
C LYS A 25 3.14 -3.79 -11.72
N ARG A 26 3.74 -3.57 -12.90
CA ARG A 26 3.99 -2.21 -13.42
C ARG A 26 2.72 -1.43 -13.70
N ALA A 27 1.71 -2.08 -14.30
CA ALA A 27 0.42 -1.44 -14.58
C ALA A 27 -0.30 -1.03 -13.28
N TYR A 28 -0.25 -1.88 -12.25
CA TYR A 28 -0.84 -1.57 -10.95
C TYR A 28 -0.12 -0.40 -10.26
N GLU A 29 1.21 -0.42 -10.24
CA GLU A 29 2.02 0.67 -9.66
C GLU A 29 1.71 2.02 -10.33
N ALA A 30 1.62 2.05 -11.67
CA ALA A 30 1.30 3.27 -12.42
C ALA A 30 -0.14 3.77 -12.17
N GLY A 31 -1.07 2.88 -11.83
CA GLY A 31 -2.47 3.21 -11.60
C GLY A 31 -2.86 3.49 -10.15
N ALA A 32 -2.03 3.12 -9.18
CA ALA A 32 -2.38 3.13 -7.75
C ALA A 32 -2.86 4.51 -7.25
N GLY A 33 -2.22 5.59 -7.70
CA GLY A 33 -2.55 6.95 -7.28
C GLY A 33 -3.78 7.60 -7.93
N VAL A 34 -4.42 6.96 -8.93
CA VAL A 34 -5.47 7.61 -9.74
C VAL A 34 -6.73 7.92 -8.94
N LEU A 35 -7.02 7.12 -7.91
CA LEU A 35 -8.22 7.26 -7.07
C LEU A 35 -7.89 7.68 -5.64
N ASP A 36 -6.62 7.95 -5.35
CA ASP A 36 -6.20 8.32 -4.01
C ASP A 36 -6.69 9.72 -3.65
N ILE A 37 -6.92 9.90 -2.35
CA ILE A 37 -7.14 11.20 -1.73
C ILE A 37 -5.80 11.78 -1.26
N PRO A 38 -5.67 13.11 -1.15
CA PRO A 38 -4.46 13.73 -0.64
C PRO A 38 -4.04 13.12 0.71
N PRO A 39 -2.80 12.62 0.83
CA PRO A 39 -2.36 11.93 2.03
C PRO A 39 -2.23 12.88 3.23
N HIS A 40 -2.51 12.37 4.43
CA HIS A 40 -2.24 13.11 5.65
C HIS A 40 -0.74 13.26 5.89
N LYS A 41 -0.32 14.46 6.28
CA LYS A 41 1.02 14.68 6.83
C LYS A 41 1.08 14.06 8.21
N LEU A 42 2.09 13.23 8.44
CA LEU A 42 2.32 12.55 9.72
C LEU A 42 3.67 12.97 10.28
N ALA A 43 3.79 12.89 11.60
CA ALA A 43 5.02 13.25 12.29
C ALA A 43 6.17 12.27 11.98
N ARG A 44 5.84 10.99 11.76
CA ARG A 44 6.81 9.94 11.49
C ARG A 44 6.40 9.11 10.29
N VAL A 45 7.33 8.96 9.36
CA VAL A 45 7.28 8.08 8.20
C VAL A 45 8.66 7.49 8.04
N GLU A 46 8.83 6.22 8.40
CA GLU A 46 10.14 5.60 8.58
C GLU A 46 10.17 4.22 7.92
N ASP A 47 11.21 3.94 7.14
CA ASP A 47 11.45 2.60 6.62
C ASP A 47 12.01 1.70 7.72
N LEU A 48 11.55 0.46 7.76
CA LEU A 48 11.91 -0.56 8.73
C LEU A 48 12.38 -1.83 8.03
N GLU A 49 13.23 -2.59 8.71
CA GLU A 49 13.64 -3.93 8.30
C GLU A 49 13.19 -4.95 9.35
N MET A 50 12.61 -6.06 8.90
CA MET A 50 12.06 -7.10 9.77
C MET A 50 12.58 -8.48 9.35
N PRO A 51 13.30 -9.20 10.22
CA PRO A 51 13.72 -10.55 9.91
C PRO A 51 12.52 -11.50 9.87
N ALA A 52 12.34 -12.20 8.74
CA ALA A 52 11.38 -13.28 8.61
C ALA A 52 11.95 -14.60 9.18
N ARG A 53 11.06 -15.56 9.41
CA ARG A 53 11.40 -16.88 9.97
C ARG A 53 12.45 -17.64 9.15
N ASP A 54 12.50 -17.41 7.85
CA ASP A 54 13.45 -18.04 6.91
C ASP A 54 14.76 -17.24 6.75
N GLY A 55 14.98 -16.22 7.56
CA GLY A 55 16.18 -15.38 7.53
C GLY A 55 16.16 -14.27 6.47
N VAL A 56 15.10 -14.19 5.65
CA VAL A 56 14.94 -13.09 4.70
C VAL A 56 14.56 -11.82 5.45
N ILE A 57 15.22 -10.70 5.13
CA ILE A 57 14.83 -9.39 5.64
C ILE A 57 13.67 -8.85 4.79
N LEU A 58 12.51 -8.65 5.42
CA LEU A 58 11.38 -7.95 4.82
C LEU A 58 11.49 -6.47 5.07
N LYS A 59 11.10 -5.66 4.08
CA LYS A 59 10.93 -4.23 4.28
C LYS A 59 9.55 -3.94 4.85
N ALA A 60 9.45 -2.87 5.61
CA ALA A 60 8.18 -2.30 6.04
C ALA A 60 8.32 -0.78 6.13
N ARG A 61 7.19 -0.08 6.26
CA ARG A 61 7.17 1.35 6.57
C ARG A 61 6.22 1.64 7.71
N LEU A 62 6.72 2.38 8.68
CA LEU A 62 5.95 2.93 9.79
C LEU A 62 5.33 4.27 9.37
N TYR A 63 4.07 4.45 9.69
CA TYR A 63 3.34 5.71 9.62
C TYR A 63 2.76 5.99 11.00
N ALA A 64 3.14 7.09 11.64
CA ALA A 64 2.61 7.42 12.97
C ALA A 64 2.34 8.92 13.16
N PRO A 65 1.19 9.29 13.78
CA PRO A 65 0.95 10.65 14.22
C PRO A 65 1.88 11.03 15.38
N ALA A 66 1.95 12.33 15.69
CA ALA A 66 2.57 12.77 16.95
C ALA A 66 1.74 12.26 18.14
N SER A 67 2.41 11.86 19.21
CA SER A 67 1.77 11.37 20.44
C SER A 67 2.72 11.51 21.62
N ASP A 68 2.18 11.94 22.77
CA ASP A 68 2.90 12.00 24.05
C ASP A 68 2.81 10.68 24.83
N HIS A 69 2.05 9.71 24.30
CA HIS A 69 1.83 8.39 24.88
C HIS A 69 2.14 7.27 23.87
N PRO A 70 2.43 6.04 24.33
CA PRO A 70 2.57 4.90 23.45
C PRO A 70 1.32 4.71 22.56
N LEU A 71 1.55 4.53 21.26
CA LEU A 71 0.49 4.30 20.29
C LEU A 71 0.14 2.80 20.19
N PRO A 72 -1.14 2.43 20.02
CA PRO A 72 -1.48 1.10 19.51
C PRO A 72 -0.90 0.93 18.09
N VAL A 73 -0.63 -0.32 17.71
CA VAL A 73 -0.02 -0.66 16.42
C VAL A 73 -0.97 -1.47 15.56
N LEU A 74 -1.21 -1.00 14.33
CA LEU A 74 -1.88 -1.73 13.25
C LEU A 74 -0.81 -2.27 12.29
N MET A 75 -0.73 -3.59 12.15
CA MET A 75 0.03 -4.20 11.07
C MET A 75 -0.84 -4.26 9.81
N TYR A 76 -0.36 -3.65 8.72
CA TYR A 76 -1.08 -3.57 7.46
C TYR A 76 -0.39 -4.43 6.40
N LEU A 77 -1.19 -5.30 5.75
CA LEU A 77 -0.78 -6.11 4.61
C LEU A 77 -1.54 -5.60 3.39
N HIS A 78 -0.82 -5.09 2.40
CA HIS A 78 -1.42 -4.48 1.22
C HIS A 78 -2.21 -5.49 0.37
N GLY A 79 -3.22 -5.00 -0.36
CA GLY A 79 -3.97 -5.80 -1.33
C GLY A 79 -3.20 -6.04 -2.62
N GLY A 80 -3.86 -6.62 -3.62
CA GLY A 80 -3.24 -6.92 -4.93
C GLY A 80 -3.10 -8.40 -5.25
N GLY A 81 -3.90 -9.26 -4.59
CA GLY A 81 -3.98 -10.69 -4.90
C GLY A 81 -2.67 -11.44 -4.68
N PHE A 82 -1.79 -10.93 -3.81
CA PHE A 82 -0.44 -11.43 -3.56
C PHE A 82 0.52 -11.35 -4.76
N THR A 83 0.10 -10.79 -5.90
CA THR A 83 0.92 -10.65 -7.11
C THR A 83 1.32 -9.20 -7.39
N VAL A 84 0.48 -8.22 -7.05
CA VAL A 84 0.76 -6.79 -7.26
C VAL A 84 0.63 -5.99 -5.98
N GLY A 85 1.02 -4.72 -6.03
CA GLY A 85 1.02 -3.82 -4.88
C GLY A 85 2.37 -3.80 -4.17
N SER A 86 2.48 -2.84 -3.27
CA SER A 86 3.69 -2.52 -2.51
C SER A 86 3.32 -1.60 -1.35
N VAL A 87 4.27 -1.33 -0.46
CA VAL A 87 4.12 -0.27 0.55
C VAL A 87 3.82 1.10 -0.07
N ALA A 88 4.38 1.40 -1.26
CA ALA A 88 4.18 2.68 -1.93
C ALA A 88 2.77 2.85 -2.49
N THR A 89 2.23 1.81 -3.16
CA THR A 89 0.87 1.85 -3.74
C THR A 89 -0.24 2.02 -2.71
N HIS A 90 0.03 1.71 -1.44
CA HIS A 90 -0.95 1.82 -0.36
C HIS A 90 -0.56 2.88 0.69
N GLU A 91 0.44 3.72 0.40
CA GLU A 91 0.91 4.75 1.33
C GLU A 91 -0.22 5.74 1.73
N PRO A 92 -1.02 6.31 0.80
CA PRO A 92 -2.07 7.26 1.17
C PRO A 92 -3.12 6.66 2.11
N LEU A 93 -3.52 5.41 1.86
CA LEU A 93 -4.42 4.68 2.75
C LEU A 93 -3.80 4.46 4.14
N CYS A 94 -2.55 4.00 4.20
CA CYS A 94 -1.87 3.77 5.50
C CYS A 94 -1.76 5.07 6.30
N ARG A 95 -1.47 6.20 5.65
CA ARG A 95 -1.45 7.51 6.29
C ARG A 95 -2.81 7.93 6.82
N HIS A 96 -3.87 7.66 6.07
CA HIS A 96 -5.24 7.95 6.47
C HIS A 96 -5.67 7.11 7.68
N LEU A 97 -5.35 5.81 7.67
CA LEU A 97 -5.59 4.91 8.80
C LEU A 97 -4.86 5.39 10.06
N ALA A 98 -3.56 5.70 9.96
CA ALA A 98 -2.77 6.19 11.08
C ALA A 98 -3.33 7.49 11.67
N HIS A 99 -3.76 8.41 10.80
CA HIS A 99 -4.35 9.68 11.21
C HIS A 99 -5.71 9.51 11.89
N LEU A 100 -6.66 8.82 11.24
CA LEU A 100 -8.03 8.72 11.73
C LEU A 100 -8.18 7.79 12.93
N ALA A 101 -7.42 6.69 12.96
CA ALA A 101 -7.48 5.73 14.06
C ALA A 101 -6.55 6.09 15.23
N HIS A 102 -5.76 7.17 15.10
CA HIS A 102 -4.77 7.59 16.10
C HIS A 102 -3.85 6.44 16.54
N CYS A 103 -3.32 5.71 15.57
CA CYS A 103 -2.44 4.56 15.79
C CYS A 103 -1.18 4.63 14.91
N ALA A 104 -0.16 3.87 15.28
CA ALA A 104 0.95 3.59 14.40
C ALA A 104 0.54 2.50 13.39
N VAL A 105 0.84 2.70 12.12
CA VAL A 105 0.61 1.70 11.06
C VAL A 105 1.95 1.20 10.55
N VAL A 106 2.18 -0.11 10.63
CA VAL A 106 3.34 -0.78 10.04
C VAL A 106 2.88 -1.50 8.77
N SER A 107 3.16 -0.92 7.60
CA SER A 107 2.84 -1.50 6.30
C SER A 107 3.97 -2.42 5.85
N VAL A 108 3.67 -3.69 5.60
CA VAL A 108 4.69 -4.71 5.30
C VAL A 108 4.82 -4.93 3.80
N ASP A 109 6.04 -4.87 3.29
CA ASP A 109 6.40 -5.18 1.91
C ASP A 109 6.66 -6.69 1.78
N TYR A 110 5.58 -7.46 1.85
CA TYR A 110 5.67 -8.92 1.83
C TYR A 110 6.07 -9.42 0.43
N ARG A 111 6.60 -10.65 0.37
CA ARG A 111 7.02 -11.28 -0.89
C ARG A 111 5.82 -11.56 -1.79
N LEU A 112 5.92 -11.19 -3.06
CA LEU A 112 4.86 -11.41 -4.04
C LEU A 112 5.02 -12.75 -4.76
N ALA A 113 3.89 -13.40 -5.00
CA ALA A 113 3.72 -14.48 -5.95
C ALA A 113 3.98 -13.97 -7.39
N PRO A 114 4.20 -14.87 -8.37
CA PRO A 114 4.23 -14.47 -9.76
C PRO A 114 2.96 -13.71 -10.13
#